data_AF-A0AA48GN97-F1
#
_entry.id   AF-A0AA48GN97-F1
#
_cell.length_a   1.000
_cell.length_b   1.000
_cell.length_c   1.000
_cell.angle_alpha   90.00
_cell.angle_beta   90.00
_cell.angle_gamma   90.00
#
_symmetry.space_group_name_H-M   'P 1'
#
loop_
_entity.id
_entity.type
_entity.pdbx_description
1 polymer ?
#
loop_
_entity_poly.entity_id
_entity_poly.type
_entity_poly.pdbx_seq_one_letter_code
_entity_poly.pdbx_strand_id
1 'polypeptide(L)'
;MDLASFASAILVLVLVTDPLGNIPIVIPLLRRVDPARRRRVIIREVAFATAILLFFALFGQRVLRLMHLSDTSLGIAGGVILFLVALRMVFPHPEGQEGTPDHGEPFLVPLAIPFIAGPSAIATVLLMVSGDPHRLPHWLAATVVAMSVSAVVLGSAERIAAFLGEKVTLAFERLMGLVLTAIAVEMLLNGIEKFVRQLRMG
;
A
#
# COMPACT_ATOMS: atom_id res chain seq x y z
N MET A 1 13.34 -23.38 1.20
CA MET A 1 12.87 -22.59 0.03
C MET A 1 11.37 -22.73 0.04
N ASP A 2 10.64 -21.81 0.66
CA ASP A 2 9.21 -22.02 0.85
C ASP A 2 8.48 -21.12 -0.15
N LEU A 3 7.99 -21.71 -1.24
CA LEU A 3 7.14 -21.03 -2.22
C LEU A 3 5.94 -20.34 -1.50
N ALA A 4 5.51 -20.91 -0.38
CA ALA A 4 4.53 -20.34 0.53
C ALA A 4 4.94 -18.99 1.14
N SER A 5 6.21 -18.80 1.49
CA SER A 5 6.74 -17.53 2.02
C SER A 5 6.76 -16.43 0.96
N PHE A 6 7.14 -16.78 -0.28
CA PHE A 6 7.14 -15.85 -1.41
C PHE A 6 5.73 -15.42 -1.81
N ALA A 7 4.82 -16.39 -1.94
CA ALA A 7 3.42 -16.13 -2.29
C ALA A 7 2.71 -15.31 -1.22
N SER A 8 2.96 -15.61 0.07
CA SER A 8 2.43 -14.80 1.18
C SER A 8 2.95 -13.36 1.12
N ALA A 9 4.23 -13.16 0.82
CA ALA A 9 4.80 -11.82 0.71
C ALA A 9 4.12 -10.99 -0.37
N ILE A 10 3.95 -11.57 -1.57
CA ILE A 10 3.25 -10.94 -2.67
C ILE A 10 1.80 -10.64 -2.27
N LEU A 11 1.10 -11.61 -1.67
CA LEU A 11 -0.28 -11.44 -1.24
C LEU A 11 -0.41 -10.28 -0.24
N VAL A 12 0.43 -10.26 0.80
CA VAL A 12 0.44 -9.19 1.80
C VAL A 12 0.75 -7.84 1.16
N LEU A 13 1.74 -7.75 0.27
CA LEU A 13 2.08 -6.49 -0.42
C LEU A 13 0.95 -6.02 -1.34
N VAL A 14 0.31 -6.92 -2.08
CA VAL A 14 -0.85 -6.59 -2.92
C VAL A 14 -2.03 -6.15 -2.07
N LEU A 15 -2.29 -6.82 -0.94
CA LEU A 15 -3.34 -6.39 -0.02
C LEU A 15 -3.04 -5.02 0.58
N VAL A 16 -1.84 -4.81 1.11
CA VAL A 16 -1.46 -3.54 1.76
C VAL A 16 -1.41 -2.37 0.78
N THR A 17 -1.01 -2.61 -0.48
CA THR A 17 -1.02 -1.57 -1.53
C THR A 17 -2.40 -1.35 -2.15
N ASP A 18 -3.34 -2.24 -1.85
CA ASP A 18 -4.75 -2.20 -2.18
C ASP A 18 -5.09 -1.57 -3.54
N PRO A 19 -4.67 -2.20 -4.65
CA PRO A 19 -4.97 -1.66 -5.97
C PRO A 19 -6.46 -1.70 -6.30
N LEU A 20 -7.25 -2.56 -5.64
CA LEU A 20 -8.69 -2.69 -5.87
C LEU A 20 -9.49 -1.63 -5.12
N GLY A 21 -9.23 -1.39 -3.83
CA GLY A 21 -9.92 -0.32 -3.10
C GLY A 21 -9.50 1.08 -3.56
N ASN A 22 -8.35 1.23 -4.21
CA ASN A 22 -7.98 2.48 -4.87
C ASN A 22 -8.78 2.75 -6.18
N ILE A 23 -9.54 1.80 -6.72
CA ILE A 23 -10.28 1.97 -7.99
C ILE A 23 -11.29 3.14 -7.96
N PRO A 24 -12.18 3.27 -6.94
CA PRO A 24 -13.17 4.34 -6.87
C PRO A 24 -12.54 5.74 -6.74
N ILE A 25 -11.33 5.82 -6.20
CA ILE A 25 -10.56 7.06 -6.08
C ILE A 25 -9.86 7.39 -7.41
N VAL A 26 -9.28 6.39 -8.06
CA VAL A 26 -8.50 6.54 -9.29
C VAL A 26 -9.40 6.84 -10.50
N ILE A 27 -10.61 6.29 -10.59
CA ILE A 27 -11.51 6.49 -11.75
C ILE A 27 -11.91 7.96 -11.97
N PRO A 28 -12.41 8.72 -10.98
CA PRO A 28 -12.73 10.13 -11.14
C PRO A 28 -11.52 10.98 -11.54
N LEU A 29 -10.33 10.62 -11.07
CA LEU A 29 -9.07 11.29 -11.42
C LEU A 29 -8.64 10.98 -12.86
N LEU A 30 -8.77 9.72 -13.29
CA LEU A 30 -8.50 9.30 -14.67
C LEU A 30 -9.47 9.93 -15.66
N ARG A 31 -10.73 10.19 -15.25
CA ARG A 31 -11.71 10.90 -16.09
C ARG A 31 -11.27 12.29 -16.52
N ARG A 32 -10.41 12.97 -15.73
CA ARG A 32 -9.83 14.28 -16.06
C ARG A 32 -8.66 14.21 -17.05
N VAL A 33 -8.19 13.00 -17.38
CA VAL A 33 -7.05 12.76 -18.28
C VAL A 33 -7.55 12.14 -19.58
N ASP A 34 -6.94 12.55 -20.70
CA ASP A 34 -7.23 11.99 -22.02
C ASP A 34 -7.10 10.45 -22.03
N PRO A 35 -8.05 9.71 -22.63
CA PRO A 35 -8.04 8.25 -22.67
C PRO A 35 -6.73 7.63 -23.18
N ALA A 36 -6.09 8.28 -24.16
CA ALA A 36 -4.81 7.85 -24.71
C ALA A 36 -3.62 8.00 -23.73
N ARG A 37 -3.73 8.91 -22.74
CA ARG A 37 -2.69 9.18 -21.74
C ARG A 37 -2.93 8.46 -20.41
N ARG A 38 -4.15 8.00 -20.11
CA ARG A 38 -4.52 7.31 -18.85
C ARG A 38 -3.59 6.15 -18.51
N ARG A 39 -3.38 5.22 -19.45
CA ARG A 39 -2.49 4.06 -19.23
C ARG A 39 -1.05 4.48 -18.94
N ARG A 40 -0.58 5.56 -19.58
CA ARG A 40 0.78 6.09 -19.37
C ARG A 40 0.90 6.73 -17.98
N VAL A 41 -0.14 7.42 -17.51
CA VAL A 41 -0.18 7.98 -16.15
C VAL A 41 -0.15 6.85 -15.11
N ILE A 42 -0.99 5.83 -15.23
CA ILE A 42 -1.02 4.69 -14.29
C ILE A 42 0.35 4.01 -14.21
N ILE A 43 0.94 3.67 -15.37
CA ILE A 43 2.27 3.04 -15.40
C ILE A 43 3.31 3.93 -14.74
N ARG A 44 3.27 5.25 -14.99
CA ARG A 44 4.21 6.20 -14.38
C ARG A 44 4.06 6.26 -12.86
N GLU A 45 2.83 6.36 -12.35
CA GLU A 45 2.57 6.41 -10.91
C GLU A 45 2.96 5.09 -10.21
N VAL A 46 2.64 3.94 -10.80
CA VAL A 46 3.06 2.64 -10.26
C VAL A 46 4.57 2.48 -10.34
N ALA A 47 5.23 2.98 -11.39
CA ALA A 47 6.68 2.98 -11.47
C ALA A 47 7.32 3.84 -10.38
N PHE A 48 6.77 5.02 -10.08
CA PHE A 48 7.21 5.85 -8.96
C PHE A 48 7.01 5.15 -7.61
N ALA A 49 5.84 4.57 -7.36
CA ALA A 49 5.58 3.80 -6.14
C ALA A 49 6.54 2.61 -6.00
N THR A 50 6.79 1.87 -7.09
CA THR A 50 7.74 0.77 -7.13
C THR A 50 9.15 1.26 -6.80
N ALA A 51 9.59 2.36 -7.40
CA ALA A 51 10.90 2.94 -7.13
C ALA A 51 11.06 3.35 -5.66
N ILE A 52 10.03 3.94 -5.05
CA ILE A 52 10.02 4.30 -3.62
C ILE A 52 10.12 3.05 -2.75
N LEU A 53 9.30 2.02 -3.02
CA LEU A 53 9.33 0.78 -2.24
C LEU A 53 10.67 0.04 -2.38
N LEU A 54 11.26 -0.01 -3.58
CA LEU A 54 12.58 -0.58 -3.81
C LEU A 54 13.67 0.24 -3.11
N PHE A 55 13.57 1.57 -3.13
CA PHE A 55 14.49 2.44 -2.39
C PHE A 55 14.43 2.15 -0.88
N PHE A 56 13.24 2.08 -0.29
CA PHE A 56 13.10 1.73 1.13
C PHE A 56 13.50 0.28 1.43
N ALA A 57 13.24 -0.67 0.52
CA ALA A 57 13.73 -2.04 0.67
C ALA A 57 15.26 -2.11 0.76
N LEU A 58 15.97 -1.31 -0.05
CA LEU A 58 17.43 -1.30 -0.12
C LEU A 58 18.08 -0.44 0.98
N PHE A 59 17.55 0.75 1.23
CA PHE A 59 18.18 1.77 2.09
C PHE A 59 17.46 1.98 3.41
N GLY A 60 16.24 1.49 3.55
CA GLY A 60 15.39 1.85 4.68
C GLY A 60 15.94 1.39 6.02
N GLN A 61 16.58 0.23 6.13
CA GLN A 61 17.27 -0.16 7.37
C GLN A 61 18.39 0.81 7.79
N ARG A 62 19.05 1.47 6.83
CA ARG A 62 20.08 2.48 7.13
C ARG A 62 19.42 3.78 7.60
N VAL A 63 18.33 4.18 6.94
CA VAL A 63 17.52 5.35 7.31
C VAL A 63 16.92 5.18 8.71
N LEU A 64 16.32 4.02 9.00
CA LEU A 64 15.74 3.69 10.30
C LEU A 64 16.79 3.74 11.41
N ARG A 65 17.98 3.16 11.18
CA ARG A 65 19.09 3.22 12.14
C ARG A 65 19.56 4.65 12.39
N LEU A 66 19.64 5.48 11.36
CA LEU A 66 20.01 6.89 11.52
C LEU A 66 18.98 7.64 12.37
N MET A 67 17.70 7.32 12.22
CA MET A 67 16.61 7.90 13.00
C MET A 67 16.38 7.23 14.37
N HIS A 68 17.20 6.23 14.73
CA HIS A 68 17.03 5.43 15.95
C HIS A 68 15.63 4.79 16.08
N LEU A 69 15.01 4.46 14.95
CA LEU A 69 13.72 3.80 14.90
C LEU A 69 13.89 2.29 14.94
N SER A 70 13.14 1.63 15.83
CA SER A 70 13.11 0.17 15.91
C SER A 70 12.13 -0.43 14.90
N ASP A 71 12.40 -1.66 14.46
CA ASP A 71 11.46 -2.42 13.63
C ASP A 71 10.10 -2.59 14.32
N THR A 72 10.09 -2.70 15.66
CA THR A 72 8.87 -2.76 16.49
C THR A 72 8.04 -1.49 16.35
N SER A 73 8.68 -0.32 16.47
CA SER A 73 8.02 0.99 16.32
C SER A 73 7.43 1.15 14.92
N LEU A 74 8.18 0.73 13.90
CA LEU A 74 7.73 0.80 12.52
C LEU A 74 6.54 -0.13 12.24
N GLY A 75 6.56 -1.34 12.79
CA GLY A 75 5.44 -2.27 12.63
C GLY A 75 4.17 -1.77 13.30
N ILE A 76 4.27 -1.19 14.49
CA ILE A 76 3.12 -0.57 15.17
C ILE A 76 2.61 0.63 14.36
N ALA A 77 3.49 1.54 13.94
CA ALA A 77 3.10 2.71 13.14
C ALA A 77 2.46 2.32 11.80
N GLY A 78 3.05 1.35 11.08
CA GLY A 78 2.50 0.82 9.83
C GLY A 78 1.14 0.17 10.03
N GLY A 79 0.95 -0.56 11.13
CA GLY A 79 -0.33 -1.12 11.54
C GLY A 79 -1.37 -0.05 11.85
N VAL A 80 -1.04 1.00 12.60
CA VAL A 80 -1.96 2.12 12.87
C VAL A 80 -2.39 2.80 11.57
N ILE A 81 -1.45 3.10 10.67
CA ILE A 81 -1.77 3.78 9.41
C ILE A 81 -2.64 2.87 8.53
N LEU A 82 -2.34 1.57 8.46
CA LEU A 82 -3.14 0.62 7.69
C LEU A 82 -4.56 0.50 8.27
N PHE A 83 -4.68 0.50 9.60
CA PHE A 83 -5.97 0.48 10.29
C PHE A 83 -6.81 1.71 9.96
N LEU A 84 -6.20 2.90 9.95
CA LEU A 84 -6.90 4.14 9.58
C LEU A 84 -7.36 4.14 8.12
N VAL A 85 -6.53 3.65 7.19
CA VAL A 85 -6.90 3.49 5.78
C VAL A 85 -8.05 2.49 5.64
N ALA A 86 -7.94 1.33 6.29
CA ALA A 86 -8.96 0.29 6.28
C ALA A 86 -10.31 0.78 6.84
N LEU A 87 -10.30 1.53 7.94
CA LEU A 87 -11.49 2.14 8.52
C LEU A 87 -12.16 3.14 7.56
N ARG A 88 -11.38 3.95 6.84
CA ARG A 88 -11.91 4.87 5.82
C ARG A 88 -12.63 4.13 4.68
N MET A 89 -12.17 2.92 4.33
CA MET A 89 -12.82 2.09 3.31
C MET A 89 -14.11 1.42 3.80
N VAL A 90 -14.13 0.97 5.06
CA VAL A 90 -15.34 0.36 5.66
C VAL A 90 -16.41 1.43 5.92
N PHE A 91 -16.00 2.60 6.39
CA PHE A 91 -16.87 3.72 6.73
C PHE A 91 -16.53 4.96 5.88
N PRO A 92 -16.88 4.95 4.58
CA PRO A 92 -16.64 6.09 3.71
C PRO A 92 -17.46 7.30 4.22
N HIS A 93 -16.77 8.38 4.56
CA HIS A 93 -17.43 9.63 4.92
C HIS A 93 -18.05 10.27 3.66
N PRO A 94 -19.32 10.74 3.73
CA PRO A 94 -19.95 11.45 2.61
C PRO A 94 -19.32 12.80 2.24
N GLU A 95 -18.41 13.32 3.08
CA GLU A 95 -17.85 14.67 2.90
C GLU A 95 -16.45 14.63 2.27
N GLY A 96 -16.40 15.10 1.02
CA GLY A 96 -15.38 15.98 0.45
C GLY A 96 -13.91 15.67 0.70
N GLN A 97 -13.23 15.17 -0.32
CA GLN A 97 -12.19 15.93 -1.03
C GLN A 97 -11.47 17.03 -0.20
N GLU A 98 -10.76 16.67 0.88
CA GLU A 98 -9.75 17.57 1.45
C GLU A 98 -8.59 17.67 0.44
N GLY A 99 -8.63 18.71 -0.40
CA GLY A 99 -7.49 19.15 -1.18
C GLY A 99 -7.63 19.16 -2.72
N THR A 100 -8.77 19.55 -3.30
CA THR A 100 -8.72 20.18 -4.63
C THR A 100 -8.65 21.69 -4.43
N PRO A 101 -7.48 22.34 -4.62
CA PRO A 101 -7.48 23.75 -4.95
C PRO A 101 -8.25 23.88 -6.26
N ASP A 102 -9.33 24.64 -6.20
CA ASP A 102 -9.91 25.26 -7.36
C ASP A 102 -8.81 26.15 -7.99
N HIS A 103 -8.72 26.09 -9.32
CA HIS A 103 -7.81 26.84 -10.20
C HIS A 103 -6.43 26.24 -10.50
N GLY A 104 -6.23 26.00 -11.80
CA GLY A 104 -4.93 26.21 -12.45
C GLY A 104 -3.91 25.09 -12.30
N GLU A 105 -3.88 24.23 -13.32
CA GLU A 105 -2.85 23.23 -13.59
C GLU A 105 -2.84 22.05 -12.60
N PRO A 106 -2.94 20.79 -13.09
CA PRO A 106 -2.86 19.63 -12.23
C PRO A 106 -1.41 19.51 -11.76
N PHE A 107 -1.09 20.22 -10.67
CA PHE A 107 0.00 19.84 -9.78
C PHE A 107 -0.31 18.42 -9.38
N LEU A 108 0.40 17.56 -10.07
CA LEU A 108 0.38 16.13 -9.98
C LEU A 108 1.07 15.82 -8.65
N VAL A 109 0.37 16.12 -7.55
CA VAL A 109 0.71 15.59 -6.23
C VAL A 109 0.78 14.09 -6.48
N PRO A 110 1.96 13.47 -6.41
CA PRO A 110 2.14 12.13 -6.92
C PRO A 110 1.13 11.23 -6.21
N LEU A 111 0.21 10.65 -6.99
CA LEU A 111 -0.78 9.70 -6.49
C LEU A 111 -0.08 8.53 -5.80
N ALA A 112 1.18 8.30 -6.16
CA ALA A 112 2.10 7.37 -5.51
C ALA A 112 2.25 7.59 -3.99
N ILE A 113 2.25 8.83 -3.48
CA ILE A 113 2.78 9.13 -2.13
C ILE A 113 1.76 9.01 -0.98
N PRO A 114 0.43 9.07 -1.18
CA PRO A 114 -0.49 8.59 -0.15
C PRO A 114 -1.06 7.19 -0.43
N PHE A 115 -1.36 6.85 -1.69
CA PHE A 115 -2.31 5.77 -1.99
C PHE A 115 -1.69 4.43 -2.38
N ILE A 116 -0.52 4.41 -3.04
CA ILE A 116 0.08 3.15 -3.54
C ILE A 116 1.36 2.78 -2.77
N ALA A 117 2.27 3.75 -2.57
CA ALA A 117 3.44 3.59 -1.70
C ALA A 117 3.18 4.28 -0.35
N GLY A 118 1.99 4.07 0.20
CA GLY A 118 1.62 4.64 1.50
C GLY A 118 2.55 4.17 2.63
N PRO A 119 2.54 4.85 3.78
CA PRO A 119 3.42 4.53 4.91
C PRO A 119 3.32 3.06 5.36
N SER A 120 2.15 2.45 5.22
CA SER A 120 1.92 1.03 5.50
C SER A 120 2.67 0.10 4.54
N ALA A 121 2.67 0.39 3.23
CA ALA A 121 3.42 -0.41 2.25
C ALA A 121 4.94 -0.31 2.50
N ILE A 122 5.41 0.89 2.85
CA ILE A 122 6.81 1.12 3.24
C ILE A 122 7.14 0.31 4.52
N ALA A 123 6.30 0.39 5.55
CA ALA A 123 6.49 -0.35 6.79
C ALA A 123 6.51 -1.87 6.56
N THR A 124 5.60 -2.40 5.74
CA THR A 124 5.55 -3.83 5.38
C THR A 124 6.82 -4.29 4.68
N VAL A 125 7.29 -3.54 3.68
CA VAL A 125 8.54 -3.86 2.97
C VAL A 125 9.73 -3.86 3.92
N LEU A 126 9.80 -2.86 4.81
CA LEU A 126 10.88 -2.75 5.79
C LEU A 126 10.85 -3.90 6.81
N LEU A 127 9.69 -4.27 7.31
CA LEU A 127 9.53 -5.43 8.20
C LEU A 127 9.94 -6.75 7.53
N MET A 128 9.60 -6.93 6.26
CA MET A 128 10.00 -8.11 5.48
C MET A 128 11.52 -8.19 5.34
N VAL A 129 12.17 -7.07 4.99
CA VAL A 129 13.63 -6.99 4.85
C VAL A 129 14.35 -7.15 6.20
N SER A 130 13.81 -6.56 7.28
CA SER A 130 14.36 -6.71 8.64
C SER A 130 14.19 -8.09 9.23
N GLY A 131 13.14 -8.83 8.84
CA GLY A 131 12.94 -10.21 9.29
C GLY A 131 13.98 -11.20 8.75
N ASP A 132 14.46 -11.02 7.52
CA ASP A 132 15.50 -11.86 6.92
C ASP A 132 16.34 -11.08 5.88
N PRO A 133 17.43 -10.41 6.32
CA PRO A 133 18.27 -9.59 5.45
C PRO A 133 19.01 -10.39 4.38
N HIS A 134 19.26 -11.68 4.60
CA HIS A 134 19.95 -12.55 3.63
C HIS A 134 19.10 -12.85 2.39
N ARG A 135 17.79 -12.59 2.46
CA ARG A 135 16.83 -12.78 1.36
C ARG A 135 16.46 -11.49 0.64
N LEU A 136 17.27 -10.43 0.74
CA LEU A 136 17.02 -9.15 0.05
C LEU A 136 16.63 -9.29 -1.43
N PRO A 137 17.29 -10.10 -2.29
CA PRO A 137 16.90 -10.26 -3.69
C PRO A 137 15.49 -10.84 -3.85
N HIS A 138 15.08 -11.71 -2.91
CA HIS A 138 13.77 -12.34 -2.89
C HIS A 138 12.66 -11.34 -2.56
N TRP A 139 12.89 -10.48 -1.55
CA TRP A 139 11.95 -9.43 -1.18
C TRP A 139 11.80 -8.38 -2.29
N LEU A 140 12.89 -7.98 -2.94
CA LEU A 140 12.84 -7.09 -4.09
C LEU A 140 12.04 -7.70 -5.25
N ALA A 141 12.25 -8.98 -5.56
CA ALA A 141 11.47 -9.69 -6.57
C ALA A 141 9.97 -9.74 -6.19
N ALA A 142 9.64 -10.03 -4.93
CA ALA A 142 8.26 -10.03 -4.45
C ALA A 142 7.60 -8.65 -4.59
N THR A 143 8.33 -7.57 -4.25
CA THR A 143 7.84 -6.19 -4.43
C THR A 143 7.58 -5.87 -5.90
N VAL A 144 8.49 -6.22 -6.81
CA VAL A 144 8.30 -5.98 -8.25
C VAL A 144 7.09 -6.76 -8.78
N VAL A 145 6.94 -8.03 -8.38
CA VAL A 145 5.79 -8.85 -8.79
C VAL A 145 4.49 -8.27 -8.24
N ALA A 146 4.44 -7.91 -6.96
CA ALA A 146 3.27 -7.29 -6.34
C ALA A 146 2.88 -5.97 -7.04
N MET A 147 3.85 -5.10 -7.32
CA MET A 147 3.62 -3.86 -8.05
C MET A 147 3.18 -4.08 -9.48
N SER A 148 3.69 -5.13 -10.14
CA SER A 148 3.25 -5.51 -11.49
C SER A 148 1.79 -5.96 -11.48
N VAL A 149 1.38 -6.75 -10.47
CA VAL A 149 -0.03 -7.13 -10.28
C VAL A 149 -0.88 -5.89 -10.05
N SER A 150 -0.46 -4.98 -9.16
CA SER A 150 -1.16 -3.71 -8.90
C SER A 150 -1.28 -2.84 -10.16
N ALA A 151 -0.24 -2.79 -11.00
CA ALA A 151 -0.27 -2.09 -12.29
C ALA A 151 -1.31 -2.67 -13.25
N VAL A 152 -1.42 -4.00 -13.33
CA VAL A 152 -2.39 -4.68 -14.20
C VAL A 152 -3.81 -4.46 -13.70
N VAL A 153 -4.02 -4.54 -12.39
CA VAL A 153 -5.32 -4.28 -11.75
C VAL A 153 -5.77 -2.84 -11.98
N LEU A 154 -4.91 -1.86 -11.67
CA LEU A 154 -5.21 -0.44 -11.86
C LEU A 154 -5.34 -0.07 -13.35
N GLY A 155 -4.51 -0.67 -14.22
CA GLY A 155 -4.63 -0.52 -15.66
C GLY A 155 -5.95 -1.07 -16.22
N SER A 156 -6.56 -2.01 -15.50
CA SER A 156 -7.87 -2.58 -15.81
C SER A 156 -9.01 -1.95 -15.01
N ALA A 157 -8.74 -0.95 -14.16
CA ALA A 157 -9.71 -0.36 -13.24
C ALA A 157 -10.99 0.12 -13.93
N GLU A 158 -10.87 0.78 -15.09
CA GLU A 158 -12.04 1.23 -15.86
C GLU A 158 -12.89 0.06 -16.37
N ARG A 159 -12.25 -1.04 -16.80
CA ARG A 159 -12.96 -2.25 -17.24
C ARG A 159 -13.61 -2.97 -16.06
N ILE A 160 -12.90 -3.06 -14.95
CA ILE A 160 -13.40 -3.67 -13.70
C ILE A 160 -14.64 -2.90 -13.24
N ALA A 161 -14.57 -1.58 -13.14
CA ALA A 161 -15.71 -0.77 -12.71
C ALA A 161 -16.86 -0.78 -13.72
N ALA A 162 -16.58 -0.81 -15.02
CA ALA A 162 -17.63 -0.93 -16.04
C ALA A 162 -18.33 -2.31 -16.01
N PHE A 163 -17.59 -3.37 -15.70
CA PHE A 163 -18.13 -4.73 -15.61
C PHE A 163 -18.87 -4.99 -14.29
N LEU A 164 -18.32 -4.53 -13.16
CA LEU A 164 -18.88 -4.76 -11.82
C LEU A 164 -19.99 -3.75 -11.50
N GLY A 165 -19.92 -2.54 -12.05
CA GLY A 165 -20.78 -1.43 -11.67
C GLY A 165 -20.38 -0.79 -10.33
N GLU A 166 -20.83 0.45 -10.11
CA GLU A 166 -20.42 1.25 -8.93
C GLU A 166 -20.78 0.58 -7.60
N LYS A 167 -21.99 -0.01 -7.50
CA LYS A 167 -22.48 -0.64 -6.26
C LYS A 167 -21.64 -1.85 -5.85
N VAL A 168 -21.24 -2.68 -6.80
CA VAL A 168 -20.44 -3.88 -6.53
C VAL A 168 -19.00 -3.49 -6.22
N THR A 169 -18.45 -2.52 -6.94
CA THR A 169 -17.10 -1.98 -6.65
C THR A 169 -17.03 -1.44 -5.22
N LEU A 170 -18.03 -0.68 -4.78
CA LEU A 170 -18.13 -0.17 -3.41
C LEU A 170 -18.28 -1.31 -2.36
N ALA A 171 -19.03 -2.36 -2.69
CA ALA A 171 -19.14 -3.52 -1.81
C ALA A 171 -17.79 -4.26 -1.65
N PHE A 172 -17.06 -4.45 -2.76
CA PHE A 172 -15.71 -5.04 -2.74
C PHE A 172 -14.72 -4.18 -1.96
N GLU A 173 -14.77 -2.86 -2.09
CA GLU A 173 -13.96 -1.92 -1.32
C GLU A 173 -14.20 -2.11 0.19
N ARG A 174 -15.45 -2.21 0.63
CA ARG A 174 -15.77 -2.49 2.05
C ARG A 174 -15.25 -3.84 2.52
N LEU A 175 -15.35 -4.88 1.68
CA LEU A 175 -14.81 -6.20 1.99
C LEU A 175 -13.29 -6.16 2.14
N MET A 176 -12.57 -5.49 1.24
CA MET A 176 -11.13 -5.29 1.36
C MET A 176 -10.79 -4.50 2.62
N GLY A 177 -11.54 -3.45 2.93
CA GLY A 177 -11.39 -2.69 4.18
C GLY A 177 -11.49 -3.57 5.43
N LEU A 178 -12.43 -4.51 5.48
CA LEU A 178 -12.53 -5.47 6.59
C LEU A 178 -11.30 -6.39 6.68
N VAL A 179 -10.81 -6.89 5.55
CA VAL A 179 -9.60 -7.73 5.50
C VAL A 179 -8.36 -6.94 5.95
N LEU A 180 -8.18 -5.71 5.45
CA LEU A 180 -7.06 -4.85 5.83
C LEU A 180 -7.12 -4.43 7.29
N THR A 181 -8.31 -4.25 7.85
CA THR A 181 -8.50 -4.02 9.28
C THR A 181 -7.94 -5.19 10.10
N ALA A 182 -8.26 -6.42 9.71
CA ALA A 182 -7.74 -7.62 10.38
C ALA A 182 -6.20 -7.70 10.27
N ILE A 183 -5.63 -7.43 9.10
CA ILE A 183 -4.17 -7.41 8.90
C ILE A 183 -3.50 -6.32 9.74
N ALA A 184 -4.12 -5.14 9.82
CA ALA A 184 -3.61 -4.04 10.61
C ALA A 184 -3.59 -4.37 12.11
N VAL A 185 -4.67 -4.97 12.62
CA VAL A 185 -4.74 -5.46 14.00
C VAL A 185 -3.68 -6.53 14.25
N GLU A 186 -3.49 -7.48 13.33
CA GLU A 186 -2.43 -8.49 13.40
C GLU A 186 -1.03 -7.86 13.47
N MET A 187 -0.76 -6.83 12.65
CA MET A 187 0.51 -6.08 12.72
C MET A 187 0.71 -5.39 14.07
N LEU A 188 -0.35 -4.82 14.64
CA LEU A 188 -0.32 -4.19 15.97
C LEU A 188 -0.04 -5.20 17.07
N LEU A 189 -0.73 -6.35 17.06
CA LEU A 189 -0.54 -7.42 18.04
C LEU A 189 0.88 -7.95 17.99
N ASN A 190 1.41 -8.23 16.80
CA ASN A 190 2.79 -8.67 16.62
C ASN A 190 3.81 -7.62 17.09
N GLY A 191 3.54 -6.34 16.86
CA GLY A 191 4.36 -5.23 17.37
C GLY A 191 4.35 -5.15 18.90
N ILE A 192 3.17 -5.23 19.51
CA ILE A 192 2.99 -5.21 20.98
C ILE A 192 3.66 -6.43 21.61
N GLU A 193 3.50 -7.62 21.04
CA GLU A 193 4.14 -8.84 21.54
C GLU A 193 5.67 -8.70 21.56
N LYS A 194 6.26 -8.20 20.47
CA LYS A 194 7.71 -7.94 20.39
C LYS A 194 8.16 -6.94 21.46
N PHE A 195 7.40 -5.87 21.67
CA PHE A 195 7.67 -4.87 22.70
C PHE A 195 7.62 -5.47 24.12
N VAL A 196 6.58 -6.26 24.43
CA VAL A 196 6.44 -6.92 25.74
C VAL A 196 7.55 -7.94 25.98
N ARG A 197 7.97 -8.70 24.96
CA ARG A 197 9.11 -9.62 25.07
C ARG A 197 10.42 -8.89 25.36
N GLN A 198 10.64 -7.72 24.75
CA GLN A 198 11.80 -6.87 25.03
C GLN A 198 11.81 -6.39 26.49
N LEU A 199 10.67 -5.95 27.02
CA LEU A 199 10.54 -5.55 28.42
C LEU A 199 10.76 -6.69 29.42
N ARG A 200 10.46 -7.94 29.04
CA ARG A 200 10.69 -9.12 29.88
C ARG A 200 12.15 -9.60 29.89
N MET A 201 12.95 -9.18 28.91
CA MET A 201 14.34 -9.63 28.74
C MET A 201 15.38 -8.56 29.15
N GLY A 202 14.96 -7.34 29.47
CA GLY A 202 15.79 -6.29 30.05
C GLY A 202 15.53 -6.11 31.54
#